data_AF-A0A7M2Z0D9-F1
#
_entry.id   AF-A0A7M2Z0D9-F1
#
_cell.length_a   1.000
_cell.length_b   1.000
_cell.length_c   1.000
_cell.angle_alpha   90.00
_cell.angle_beta   90.00
_cell.angle_gamma   90.00
#
_symmetry.space_group_name_H-M   'P 1'
#
loop_
_entity.id
_entity.type
_entity.pdbx_description
1 polymer ?
#
loop_
_entity_poly.entity_id
_entity_poly.type
_entity_poly.pdbx_seq_one_letter_code
_entity_poly.pdbx_strand_id
1 'polypeptide(L)' 'MTSVFAVLQVLVSAALLALVLMHSGRDAGFGGIGFTPQSQGGTHIVERNLTRLTTIVAVLFFVNTVILYRLLA' A
#
# COMPACT_ATOMS: atom_id res chain seq x y z
N MET A 1 -20.51 -12.72 7.65
CA MET A 1 -19.22 -12.97 6.97
C MET A 1 -18.84 -11.82 6.04
N THR A 2 -19.76 -11.30 5.24
CA THR A 2 -19.58 -10.13 4.35
C THR A 2 -19.02 -8.87 5.05
N SER A 3 -19.51 -8.54 6.26
CA SER A 3 -19.06 -7.37 7.02
C SER A 3 -17.55 -7.38 7.33
N VAL A 4 -16.99 -8.55 7.66
CA VAL A 4 -15.56 -8.69 7.95
C VAL A 4 -14.72 -8.40 6.72
N PHE A 5 -15.08 -8.98 5.57
CA PHE A 5 -14.37 -8.75 4.32
C PHE A 5 -14.51 -7.31 3.83
N ALA A 6 -15.65 -6.66 4.07
CA ALA A 6 -15.88 -5.26 3.73
C ALA A 6 -14.98 -4.32 4.57
N VAL A 7 -14.88 -4.54 5.88
CA VAL A 7 -13.97 -3.78 6.74
C VAL A 7 -12.51 -4.01 6.32
N LEU A 8 -12.15 -5.26 6.08
CA LEU A 8 -10.81 -5.62 5.61
C LEU A 8 -10.47 -4.93 4.28
N GLN A 9 -11.42 -4.86 3.35
CA GLN A 9 -11.25 -4.15 2.07
C GLN A 9 -10.91 -2.67 2.29
N VAL A 10 -11.62 -1.99 3.19
CA VAL A 10 -11.37 -0.57 3.47
C VAL A 10 -9.97 -0.37 4.07
N LEU A 11 -9.58 -1.22 5.02
CA LEU A 11 -8.26 -1.14 5.65
C LEU A 11 -7.13 -1.42 4.65
N VAL A 12 -7.28 -2.46 3.83
CA VAL A 12 -6.29 -2.81 2.80
C VAL A 12 -6.21 -1.71 1.74
N SER A 13 -7.33 -1.10 1.35
CA SER A 13 -7.33 0.05 0.42
C SER A 13 -6.55 1.24 0.98
N ALA A 14 -6.79 1.59 2.25
CA ALA A 14 -6.09 2.69 2.91
C ALA A 14 -4.59 2.42 3.02
N ALA A 15 -4.19 1.18 3.36
CA ALA A 15 -2.79 0.78 3.39
C ALA A 15 -2.14 0.86 2.00
N LEU A 16 -2.82 0.37 0.96
CA LEU A 16 -2.31 0.39 -0.42
C LEU A 16 -2.14 1.83 -0.92
N LEU A 17 -3.10 2.72 -0.65
CA LEU A 17 -2.98 4.15 -0.94
C LEU A 17 -1.78 4.77 -0.24
N ALA A 18 -1.61 4.51 1.06
CA ALA A 18 -0.46 5.02 1.81
C ALA A 18 0.87 4.55 1.21
N LEU A 19 0.98 3.27 0.87
CA LEU A 19 2.18 2.68 0.28
C LEU A 19 2.51 3.25 -1.11
N VAL A 20 1.49 3.46 -1.94
CA VAL A 20 1.66 4.11 -3.26
C VAL A 20 2.08 5.56 -3.10
N LEU A 21 1.51 6.29 -2.14
CA LEU A 21 1.90 7.67 -1.85
C LEU A 21 3.31 7.76 -1.25
N MET A 22 3.80 6.73 -0.56
CA MET A 22 5.19 6.61 -0.14
C MET A 22 6.15 6.33 -1.32
N HIS A 23 5.64 5.76 -2.41
CA HIS A 23 6.37 5.63 -3.68
C HIS A 23 6.45 6.96 -4.45
N SER A 24 5.46 7.83 -4.25
CA SER A 24 5.47 9.19 -4.81
C SER A 24 6.52 10.02 -4.07
N GLY A 25 7.66 10.23 -4.72
CA GLY A 25 8.82 10.92 -4.18
C GLY A 25 8.57 12.40 -3.83
N ARG A 26 9.68 13.01 -3.40
CA ARG A 26 9.93 14.32 -2.74
C ARG A 26 8.92 15.47 -2.88
N ASP A 27 8.11 15.56 -3.92
CA ASP A 27 7.28 16.75 -4.20
C ASP A 27 5.78 16.46 -4.40
N ALA A 28 5.30 15.21 -4.22
CA ALA A 28 3.88 14.88 -4.41
C ALA A 28 3.24 13.92 -3.37
N GLY A 29 4.01 13.32 -2.45
CA GLY A 29 3.52 12.25 -1.55
C GLY A 29 3.89 12.36 -0.07
N PHE A 30 3.54 11.32 0.71
CA PHE A 30 3.86 11.20 2.15
C PHE A 30 5.38 11.13 2.41
N GLY A 31 6.21 10.87 1.39
CA GLY A 31 7.67 10.91 1.50
C GLY A 31 8.27 12.32 1.59
N GLY A 32 7.51 13.36 1.24
CA GLY A 32 7.98 14.76 1.23
C GLY A 32 7.62 15.58 2.47
N ILE A 33 6.69 15.10 3.31
CA ILE A 33 6.21 15.82 4.51
C ILE A 33 7.17 15.77 5.72
N GLY A 34 8.42 15.33 5.54
CA GLY A 34 9.42 15.27 6.60
C GLY A 34 10.85 15.51 6.10
N PHE A 35 11.67 16.18 6.92
CA PHE A 35 13.10 16.35 6.70
C PHE A 35 13.82 15.02 6.98
N THR A 36 13.81 14.08 6.03
CA THR A 36 14.64 12.87 6.13
C THR A 36 15.96 13.09 5.40
N PRO A 37 17.11 13.18 6.11
CA PRO A 37 18.42 13.27 5.46
C PRO A 37 18.65 11.99 4.64
N GLN A 38 18.66 12.11 3.31
CA GLN A 38 18.88 10.99 2.40
C GLN A 38 20.35 10.59 2.40
N SER A 39 20.71 9.60 3.22
CA SER A 39 21.95 8.84 3.03
C SER A 39 21.84 8.04 1.74
N GLN A 40 22.57 8.44 0.69
CA GLN A 40 22.51 7.86 -0.66
C GLN A 40 22.83 6.35 -0.71
N GLY A 41 23.38 5.74 0.34
CA GLY A 41 23.69 4.30 0.39
C GLY A 41 22.55 3.40 0.92
N GLY A 42 21.57 3.94 1.66
CA GLY A 42 20.53 3.14 2.34
C GLY A 42 19.17 3.12 1.65
N THR A 43 18.93 4.03 0.71
CA THR A 43 17.63 4.28 0.08
C THR A 43 17.23 3.17 -0.90
N HIS A 44 18.20 2.60 -1.62
CA HIS A 44 17.95 1.53 -2.58
C HIS A 44 17.35 0.25 -1.93
N ILE A 45 17.74 -0.06 -0.69
CA ILE A 45 17.17 -1.19 0.06
C ILE A 45 15.73 -0.88 0.45
N VAL A 46 15.47 0.35 0.92
CA VAL A 46 14.14 0.79 1.34
C VAL A 46 13.17 0.79 0.16
N GLU A 47 13.57 1.33 -1.00
CA GLU A 47 12.76 1.34 -2.21
C GLU A 47 12.36 -0.07 -2.65
N ARG A 48 13.32 -1.00 -2.69
CA ARG A 48 13.05 -2.40 -3.08
C ARG A 48 12.10 -3.09 -2.10
N ASN A 49 12.24 -2.83 -0.80
CA ASN A 49 11.33 -3.39 0.21
C ASN A 49 9.93 -2.78 0.09
N LEU A 50 9.84 -1.47 -0.15
CA LEU A 50 8.57 -0.77 -0.33
C LEU A 50 7.83 -1.29 -1.57
N THR A 51 8.53 -1.53 -2.68
CA THR A 51 7.94 -2.16 -3.87
C THR A 51 7.40 -3.55 -3.53
N ARG A 52 8.20 -4.41 -2.89
CA ARG A 52 7.76 -5.77 -2.52
C ARG A 52 6.52 -5.75 -1.63
N LEU A 53 6.51 -4.90 -0.61
CA LEU A 53 5.40 -4.79 0.31
C LEU A 53 4.15 -4.25 -0.39
N THR A 54 4.28 -3.24 -1.25
CA THR A 54 3.18 -2.72 -2.09
C THR A 54 2.61 -3.80 -3.00
N THR A 55 3.46 -4.60 -3.64
CA THR A 55 3.01 -5.71 -4.51
C THR A 55 2.22 -6.75 -3.71
N ILE A 56 2.69 -7.15 -2.53
CA ILE A 56 1.99 -8.12 -1.67
C ILE A 56 0.61 -7.59 -1.26
N VAL A 57 0.54 -6.32 -0.81
CA VAL A 57 -0.72 -5.68 -0.40
C VAL A 57 -1.67 -5.52 -1.59
N ALA A 58 -1.16 -5.22 -2.78
CA ALA A 58 -1.96 -5.10 -3.99
C ALA A 58 -2.60 -6.44 -4.43
N VAL A 59 -1.84 -7.53 -4.33
CA VAL A 59 -2.39 -8.87 -4.60
C VAL A 59 -3.47 -9.23 -3.56
N LEU A 60 -3.23 -8.94 -2.28
CA LEU A 60 -4.20 -9.20 -1.21
C LEU A 60 -5.49 -8.39 -1.41
N PHE A 61 -5.38 -7.12 -1.78
CA PHE A 61 -6.51 -6.26 -2.16
C PHE A 61 -7.32 -6.87 -3.30
N PHE A 62 -6.65 -7.32 -4.36
CA PHE A 62 -7.32 -7.91 -5.52
C PHE A 62 -8.08 -9.19 -5.13
N VAL A 63 -7.44 -10.10 -4.39
CA VAL A 63 -8.07 -11.34 -3.92
C VAL A 63 -9.29 -11.04 -3.05
N ASN A 64 -9.17 -10.11 -2.09
CA ASN A 64 -10.28 -9.73 -1.23
C ASN A 64 -11.45 -9.10 -2.00
N THR A 65 -11.15 -8.31 -3.04
CA THR A 65 -12.15 -7.73 -3.95
C THR A 65 -12.94 -8.82 -4.68
N VAL A 66 -12.26 -9.85 -5.20
CA VAL A 66 -12.91 -10.98 -5.88
C VAL A 66 -13.79 -11.79 -4.92
N ILE A 67 -13.32 -12.02 -3.68
CA ILE A 67 -14.10 -12.71 -2.65
C ILE A 67 -15.37 -11.91 -2.31
N LEU A 68 -15.24 -10.60 -2.10
CA LEU A 68 -16.39 -9.73 -1.83
C LEU A 68 -17.40 -9.73 -2.98
N TYR A 69 -16.93 -9.65 -4.22
CA TYR A 69 -17.79 -9.73 -5.40
C TYR A 69 -18.58 -11.05 -5.40
N ARG A 70 -17.92 -12.18 -5.14
CA ARG A 70 -18.56 -13.50 -5.06
C ARG A 70 -19.52 -13.67 -3.88
N LEU A 71 -19.30 -12.98 -2.76
CA LEU A 71 -20.16 -13.05 -1.59
C LEU A 71 -21.38 -12.13 -1.69
N LEU A 72 -21.35 -11.12 -2.55
CA LEU A 72 -22.43 -10.15 -2.75
C LEU A 72 -23.27 -10.41 -4.01
N ALA A 73 -22.70 -11.14 -4.98
CA ALA A 73 -23.40 -11.67 -6.16
C ALA A 73 -24.30 -12.85 -5.81
#